data_AF-A0A2V5V003-F1
#
_entry.id   AF-A0A2V5V003-F1
#
_cell.length_a   1.000
_cell.length_b   1.000
_cell.length_c   1.000
_cell.angle_alpha   90.00
_cell.angle_beta   90.00
_cell.angle_gamma   90.00
#
_symmetry.space_group_name_H-M   'P 1'
#
loop_
_entity.id
_entity.type
_entity.pdbx_description
1 polymer ?
#
loop_
_entity_poly.entity_id
_entity_poly.type
_entity_poly.pdbx_seq_one_letter_code
_entity_poly.pdbx_strand_id
1 'polypeptide(L)'
;MPEIGNTYLGERTCLAGWLARLWKEKDPEFAQQMQWAWNEQGSYTKPGIGGAYPSAAGYSWLMFDPSIPAKVPNWQSEWFPDCGVLLRAHFPSECETYLYLIAGKLHAHYDFDEGAFVLWGQGKPLCEDFGYYGRGPAADHNRVDRGQQDKGAAEIKEFAGGGEADYLRSELAGWQRQILFVKDKDCSGPTYFVVRDTLNNDEPADWRLWLATDVSPATNSSEPIRVQGRFGVDLAVYFLETSDGVLSTETLERKNGASGFTSQIAKQRSLHLRLKPHATVVAVLYPILHSQPTPHFTRLANGTGVKIESAFGADYAFLGLDPFEFKQDLIAFRGRSGAIQVRPAGTQMTLATEGQMQFQNHTLVNEGNKIKTDRTGD
;
A
#
# COMPACT_ATOMS: atom_id res chain seq x y z
N MET A 1 -3.40 -11.64 -13.86
CA MET A 1 -3.73 -10.58 -12.90
C MET A 1 -3.39 -11.13 -11.54
N PRO A 2 -2.59 -10.42 -10.74
CA PRO A 2 -2.31 -10.81 -9.36
C PRO A 2 -3.62 -10.95 -8.58
N GLU A 3 -3.59 -11.76 -7.54
CA GLU A 3 -4.65 -11.87 -6.56
C GLU A 3 -4.76 -10.57 -5.75
N ILE A 4 -5.93 -9.93 -5.75
CA ILE A 4 -6.20 -8.66 -5.05
C ILE A 4 -7.43 -8.82 -4.16
N GLY A 5 -7.23 -8.88 -2.84
CA GLY A 5 -8.32 -9.09 -1.88
C GLY A 5 -9.17 -10.32 -2.22
N ASN A 6 -10.45 -10.24 -1.92
CA ASN A 6 -11.44 -11.30 -2.17
C ASN A 6 -11.98 -11.31 -3.62
N THR A 7 -11.12 -11.28 -4.66
CA THR A 7 -11.52 -11.31 -6.08
C THR A 7 -11.18 -12.63 -6.77
N TYR A 8 -11.93 -13.02 -7.81
CA TYR A 8 -11.60 -14.21 -8.58
C TYR A 8 -10.39 -13.98 -9.48
N LEU A 9 -9.54 -15.00 -9.62
CA LEU A 9 -8.39 -14.93 -10.52
C LEU A 9 -8.82 -14.72 -11.98
N GLY A 10 -8.41 -13.59 -12.55
CA GLY A 10 -8.74 -13.20 -13.92
C GLY A 10 -10.06 -12.44 -14.08
N GLU A 11 -10.73 -12.10 -12.98
CA GLU A 11 -11.96 -11.31 -12.96
C GLU A 11 -11.78 -9.90 -13.53
N ARG A 12 -12.51 -9.59 -14.60
CA ARG A 12 -12.51 -8.26 -15.21
C ARG A 12 -13.85 -7.60 -14.98
N THR A 13 -13.83 -6.28 -14.83
CA THR A 13 -15.05 -5.49 -14.68
C THR A 13 -15.27 -4.59 -15.89
N CYS A 14 -16.53 -4.35 -16.22
CA CYS A 14 -16.94 -3.37 -17.23
C CYS A 14 -17.44 -2.06 -16.63
N LEU A 15 -17.38 -1.92 -15.29
CA LEU A 15 -18.00 -0.81 -14.56
C LEU A 15 -17.46 0.55 -15.00
N ALA A 16 -16.17 0.68 -15.30
CA ALA A 16 -15.61 1.93 -15.81
C ALA A 16 -16.28 2.37 -17.13
N GLY A 17 -16.52 1.44 -18.06
CA GLY A 17 -17.22 1.77 -19.32
C GLY A 17 -18.67 2.18 -19.10
N TRP A 18 -19.36 1.55 -18.15
CA TRP A 18 -20.72 1.95 -17.75
C TRP A 18 -20.75 3.33 -17.11
N LEU A 19 -19.81 3.62 -16.21
CA LEU A 19 -19.68 4.93 -15.58
C LEU A 19 -19.38 6.01 -16.63
N ALA A 20 -18.50 5.74 -17.60
CA ALA A 20 -18.22 6.66 -18.70
C ALA A 20 -19.50 7.08 -19.42
N ARG A 21 -20.35 6.11 -19.79
CA ARG A 21 -21.63 6.39 -20.46
C ARG A 21 -22.61 7.14 -19.57
N LEU A 22 -22.80 6.68 -18.33
CA LEU A 22 -23.77 7.23 -17.39
C LEU A 22 -23.46 8.70 -17.03
N TRP A 23 -22.18 9.05 -16.94
CA TRP A 23 -21.73 10.38 -16.54
C TRP A 23 -21.44 11.32 -17.71
N LYS A 24 -21.52 10.85 -18.97
CA LYS A 24 -21.16 11.62 -20.18
C LYS A 24 -21.69 13.06 -20.21
N GLU A 25 -22.91 13.29 -19.76
CA GLU A 25 -23.55 14.62 -19.76
C GLU A 25 -23.38 15.38 -18.45
N LYS A 26 -23.32 14.68 -17.31
CA LYS A 26 -23.29 15.29 -15.97
C LYS A 26 -21.88 15.67 -15.52
N ASP A 27 -20.91 14.83 -15.86
CA ASP A 27 -19.50 15.06 -15.59
C ASP A 27 -18.67 14.52 -16.77
N PRO A 28 -18.52 15.33 -17.84
CA PRO A 28 -17.79 14.92 -19.02
C PRO A 28 -16.31 14.64 -18.75
N GLU A 29 -15.70 15.25 -17.73
CA GLU A 29 -14.31 14.99 -17.39
C GLU A 29 -14.16 13.62 -16.74
N PHE A 30 -14.96 13.33 -15.71
CA PHE A 30 -14.99 12.01 -15.09
C PHE A 30 -15.34 10.92 -16.11
N ALA A 31 -16.30 11.18 -17.01
CA ALA A 31 -16.67 10.26 -18.06
C ALA A 31 -15.49 9.90 -18.98
N GLN A 32 -14.70 10.90 -19.40
CA GLN A 32 -13.51 10.68 -20.21
C GLN A 32 -12.41 9.91 -19.46
N GLN A 33 -12.27 10.12 -18.14
CA GLN A 33 -11.35 9.36 -17.29
C GLN A 33 -11.78 7.90 -17.11
N MET A 34 -13.09 7.66 -16.91
CA MET A 34 -13.65 6.32 -16.84
C MET A 34 -13.55 5.59 -18.19
N GLN A 35 -13.70 6.32 -19.29
CA GLN A 35 -13.48 5.78 -20.64
C GLN A 35 -12.02 5.35 -20.85
N TRP A 36 -11.06 6.15 -20.38
CA TRP A 36 -9.65 5.75 -20.36
C TRP A 36 -9.43 4.50 -19.51
N ALA A 37 -9.93 4.46 -18.28
CA ALA A 37 -9.75 3.32 -17.38
C ALA A 37 -10.34 2.03 -17.95
N TRP A 38 -11.50 2.11 -18.62
CA TRP A 38 -12.09 0.97 -19.32
C TRP A 38 -11.22 0.46 -20.47
N ASN A 39 -10.60 1.36 -21.24
CA ASN A 39 -9.67 1.01 -22.31
C ASN A 39 -8.42 0.31 -21.76
N GLU A 40 -7.82 0.83 -20.69
CA GLU A 40 -6.65 0.22 -20.03
C GLU A 40 -6.96 -1.18 -19.45
N GLN A 41 -8.21 -1.42 -19.05
CA GLN A 41 -8.68 -2.74 -18.59
C GLN A 41 -9.02 -3.69 -19.77
N GLY A 42 -8.68 -3.33 -21.00
CA GLY A 42 -8.92 -4.11 -22.21
C GLY A 42 -10.36 -4.05 -22.73
N SER A 43 -11.08 -2.97 -22.40
CA SER A 43 -12.44 -2.68 -22.88
C SER A 43 -13.43 -3.84 -22.66
N TYR A 44 -13.37 -4.49 -21.50
CA TYR A 44 -14.22 -5.64 -21.19
C TYR A 44 -15.71 -5.22 -21.17
N THR A 45 -16.57 -5.95 -21.90
CA THR A 45 -17.97 -5.56 -22.14
C THR A 45 -19.00 -6.36 -21.36
N LYS A 46 -18.59 -7.45 -20.71
CA LYS A 46 -19.53 -8.32 -19.99
C LYS A 46 -19.73 -7.82 -18.56
N PRO A 47 -20.98 -7.63 -18.10
CA PRO A 47 -21.25 -7.29 -16.72
C PRO A 47 -20.99 -8.46 -15.79
N GLY A 48 -20.34 -8.17 -14.66
CA GLY A 48 -20.29 -9.05 -13.50
C GLY A 48 -19.01 -8.93 -12.70
N ILE A 49 -19.18 -8.99 -11.37
CA ILE A 49 -18.16 -9.41 -10.41
C ILE A 49 -18.69 -10.75 -9.86
N GLY A 50 -18.04 -11.86 -10.18
CA GLY A 50 -18.27 -13.18 -9.59
C GLY A 50 -19.17 -14.12 -10.36
N GLY A 51 -19.48 -13.81 -11.62
CA GLY A 51 -20.25 -14.69 -12.48
C GLY A 51 -20.85 -13.99 -13.70
N ALA A 52 -21.57 -14.75 -14.52
CA ALA A 52 -22.36 -14.18 -15.61
C ALA A 52 -23.64 -13.54 -15.05
N TYR A 53 -23.96 -12.32 -15.49
CA TYR A 53 -25.23 -11.64 -15.20
C TYR A 53 -26.09 -11.59 -16.48
N PRO A 54 -26.84 -12.66 -16.83
CA PRO A 54 -27.44 -12.82 -18.15
C PRO A 54 -28.50 -11.75 -18.46
N SER A 55 -29.22 -11.31 -17.43
CA SER A 55 -30.22 -10.24 -17.53
C SER A 55 -29.61 -8.90 -17.92
N ALA A 56 -28.42 -8.57 -17.42
CA ALA A 56 -27.70 -7.35 -17.76
C ALA A 56 -26.94 -7.47 -19.09
N ALA A 57 -26.52 -8.68 -19.47
CA ALA A 57 -25.72 -8.91 -20.68
C ALA A 57 -26.44 -8.44 -21.96
N GLY A 58 -27.76 -8.65 -22.07
CA GLY A 58 -28.53 -8.21 -23.24
C GLY A 58 -28.63 -6.70 -23.44
N TYR A 59 -28.44 -5.92 -22.36
CA TYR A 59 -28.45 -4.45 -22.39
C TYR A 59 -27.05 -3.84 -22.39
N SER A 60 -26.00 -4.67 -22.32
CA SER A 60 -24.62 -4.19 -22.18
C SER A 60 -24.22 -3.18 -23.25
N TRP A 61 -24.65 -3.37 -24.51
CA TRP A 61 -24.37 -2.46 -25.62
C TRP A 61 -24.94 -1.04 -25.44
N LEU A 62 -26.02 -0.86 -24.66
CA LEU A 62 -26.58 0.47 -24.34
C LEU A 62 -25.74 1.23 -23.31
N MET A 63 -24.93 0.50 -22.55
CA MET A 63 -24.18 1.01 -21.40
C MET A 63 -22.76 1.44 -21.77
N PHE A 64 -22.35 1.30 -23.03
CA PHE A 64 -21.05 1.76 -23.51
C PHE A 64 -21.24 2.80 -24.61
N ASP A 65 -20.31 3.75 -24.70
CA ASP A 65 -20.26 4.71 -25.78
C ASP A 65 -18.80 4.96 -26.17
N PRO A 66 -18.26 4.19 -27.13
CA PRO A 66 -16.88 4.33 -27.60
C PRO A 66 -16.55 5.67 -28.23
N SER A 67 -17.54 6.56 -28.47
CA SER A 67 -17.29 7.91 -28.99
C SER A 67 -16.84 8.89 -27.92
N ILE A 68 -16.95 8.54 -26.63
CA ILE A 68 -16.40 9.35 -25.55
C ILE A 68 -14.87 9.39 -25.69
N PRO A 69 -14.23 10.57 -25.70
CA PRO A 69 -12.77 10.65 -25.71
C PRO A 69 -12.18 10.03 -24.45
N ALA A 70 -11.10 9.25 -24.57
CA ALA A 70 -10.36 8.79 -23.40
C ALA A 70 -9.44 9.91 -22.90
N LYS A 71 -9.52 10.25 -21.61
CA LYS A 71 -8.63 11.21 -20.97
C LYS A 71 -7.89 10.54 -19.82
N VAL A 72 -6.57 10.60 -19.87
CA VAL A 72 -5.70 10.10 -18.81
C VAL A 72 -5.99 10.86 -17.49
N PRO A 73 -6.32 10.17 -16.39
CA PRO A 73 -6.54 10.82 -15.10
C PRO A 73 -5.22 11.23 -14.44
N ASN A 74 -5.26 12.30 -13.65
CA ASN A 74 -4.15 12.73 -12.79
C ASN A 74 -4.43 12.35 -11.32
N TRP A 75 -4.73 11.07 -11.07
CA TRP A 75 -5.06 10.59 -9.73
C TRP A 75 -3.81 10.52 -8.86
N GLN A 76 -3.94 11.05 -7.65
CA GLN A 76 -2.91 11.05 -6.63
C GLN A 76 -3.30 10.07 -5.51
N SER A 77 -2.52 10.04 -4.43
CA SER A 77 -2.93 9.32 -3.23
C SER A 77 -4.24 9.89 -2.69
N GLU A 78 -5.16 9.01 -2.31
CA GLU A 78 -6.49 9.40 -1.88
C GLU A 78 -7.00 8.46 -0.78
N TRP A 79 -7.62 9.05 0.23
CA TRP A 79 -8.42 8.33 1.21
C TRP A 79 -9.88 8.35 0.75
N PHE A 80 -10.44 7.16 0.54
CA PHE A 80 -11.84 6.94 0.22
C PHE A 80 -12.58 6.57 1.51
N PRO A 81 -13.42 7.47 2.08
CA PRO A 81 -14.14 7.20 3.31
C PRO A 81 -14.91 5.87 3.26
N ASP A 82 -14.87 5.14 4.36
CA ASP A 82 -15.45 3.80 4.53
C ASP A 82 -14.92 2.70 3.61
N CYS A 83 -13.97 2.97 2.71
CA CYS A 83 -13.39 1.97 1.80
C CYS A 83 -11.94 1.64 2.18
N GLY A 84 -11.10 2.67 2.29
CA GLY A 84 -9.66 2.49 2.48
C GLY A 84 -8.84 3.60 1.86
N VAL A 85 -7.54 3.38 1.73
CA VAL A 85 -6.58 4.38 1.25
C VAL A 85 -5.78 3.82 0.09
N LEU A 86 -5.68 4.59 -0.98
CA LEU A 86 -4.75 4.34 -2.08
C LEU A 86 -3.58 5.30 -1.94
N LEU A 87 -2.39 4.78 -1.66
CA LEU A 87 -1.13 5.51 -1.70
C LEU A 87 -0.48 5.25 -3.05
N ARG A 88 -0.16 6.26 -3.85
CA ARG A 88 0.42 6.06 -5.20
C ARG A 88 1.38 7.15 -5.65
N ALA A 89 2.30 6.76 -6.53
CA ALA A 89 3.25 7.62 -7.19
C ALA A 89 3.42 7.19 -8.65
N HIS A 90 3.71 8.16 -9.52
CA HIS A 90 3.96 7.93 -10.95
C HIS A 90 2.75 7.40 -11.73
N PHE A 91 1.54 7.58 -11.21
CA PHE A 91 0.34 7.24 -11.97
C PHE A 91 0.04 8.33 -13.02
N PRO A 92 -0.31 7.96 -14.26
CA PRO A 92 -0.23 6.63 -14.85
C PRO A 92 1.11 6.42 -15.55
N SER A 93 1.78 5.31 -15.24
CA SER A 93 2.97 4.87 -15.95
C SER A 93 3.23 3.38 -15.70
N GLU A 94 4.10 2.79 -16.51
CA GLU A 94 4.52 1.38 -16.32
C GLU A 94 5.37 1.15 -15.06
N CYS A 95 5.77 2.23 -14.38
CA CYS A 95 6.61 2.22 -13.17
C CYS A 95 5.84 2.71 -11.93
N GLU A 96 4.51 2.78 -12.02
CA GLU A 96 3.67 3.14 -10.87
C GLU A 96 4.02 2.29 -9.64
N THR A 97 4.13 2.96 -8.50
CA THR A 97 4.23 2.29 -7.20
C THR A 97 3.00 2.68 -6.39
N TYR A 98 2.25 1.69 -5.93
CA TYR A 98 1.05 1.93 -5.15
C TYR A 98 0.83 0.86 -4.07
N LEU A 99 0.19 1.29 -2.99
CA LEU A 99 -0.30 0.43 -1.92
C LEU A 99 -1.78 0.74 -1.72
N TYR A 100 -2.61 -0.29 -1.73
CA TYR A 100 -4.02 -0.18 -1.35
C TYR A 100 -4.21 -0.79 0.03
N LEU A 101 -4.67 0.01 0.99
CA LEU A 101 -5.02 -0.40 2.35
C LEU A 101 -6.54 -0.51 2.46
N ILE A 102 -7.03 -1.66 2.91
CA ILE A 102 -8.44 -1.88 3.25
C ILE A 102 -8.69 -1.31 4.64
N ALA A 103 -9.56 -0.31 4.73
CA ALA A 103 -9.94 0.28 6.02
C ALA A 103 -11.27 1.03 5.92
N GLY A 104 -12.34 0.41 6.42
CA GLY A 104 -13.63 1.08 6.54
C GLY A 104 -14.84 0.15 6.49
N LYS A 105 -16.04 0.73 6.60
CA LYS A 105 -17.28 -0.01 6.85
C LYS A 105 -18.01 -0.50 5.59
N LEU A 106 -17.53 -0.18 4.39
CA LEU A 106 -18.22 -0.51 3.15
C LEU A 106 -18.10 -2.03 2.87
N HIS A 107 -18.99 -2.83 3.47
CA HIS A 107 -18.92 -4.29 3.42
C HIS A 107 -20.05 -4.95 2.62
N ALA A 108 -19.68 -5.87 1.72
CA ALA A 108 -20.47 -7.04 1.35
C ALA A 108 -19.52 -8.20 0.95
N HIS A 109 -19.71 -9.38 1.57
CA HIS A 109 -18.98 -10.66 1.34
C HIS A 109 -17.46 -10.77 1.68
N TYR A 110 -16.80 -9.75 2.25
CA TYR A 110 -15.33 -9.76 2.46
C TYR A 110 -14.77 -10.69 3.56
N ASP A 111 -13.46 -10.91 3.46
CA ASP A 111 -12.59 -11.69 4.32
C ASP A 111 -12.40 -11.07 5.72
N PHE A 112 -11.47 -11.61 6.51
CA PHE A 112 -11.00 -10.99 7.76
C PHE A 112 -9.75 -10.13 7.52
N ASP A 113 -9.85 -9.25 6.52
CA ASP A 113 -8.77 -8.48 5.88
C ASP A 113 -8.71 -7.00 6.31
N GLU A 114 -9.50 -6.58 7.29
CA GLU A 114 -9.46 -5.19 7.78
C GLU A 114 -8.05 -4.76 8.24
N GLY A 115 -7.60 -3.62 7.71
CA GLY A 115 -6.24 -3.13 7.92
C GLY A 115 -5.17 -3.84 7.08
N ALA A 116 -5.51 -4.79 6.20
CA ALA A 116 -4.57 -5.40 5.28
C ALA A 116 -4.24 -4.48 4.10
N PHE A 117 -3.10 -4.72 3.48
CA PHE A 117 -2.73 -4.06 2.23
C PHE A 117 -2.25 -5.03 1.16
N VAL A 118 -2.22 -4.52 -0.06
CA VAL A 118 -1.51 -5.11 -1.20
C VAL A 118 -0.60 -4.05 -1.81
N LEU A 119 0.52 -4.48 -2.39
CA LEU A 119 1.61 -3.58 -2.81
C LEU A 119 2.10 -3.91 -4.23
N TRP A 120 2.20 -2.87 -5.04
CA TRP A 120 2.86 -2.86 -6.34
C TRP A 120 4.00 -1.86 -6.30
N GLY A 121 5.14 -2.25 -6.88
CA GLY A 121 6.27 -1.37 -7.08
C GLY A 121 6.79 -1.51 -8.50
N GLN A 122 7.16 -0.39 -9.12
CA GLN A 122 7.66 -0.37 -10.50
C GLN A 122 6.71 -1.11 -11.47
N GLY A 123 5.39 -0.91 -11.29
CA GLY A 123 4.31 -1.52 -12.08
C GLY A 123 4.11 -3.02 -11.88
N LYS A 124 4.78 -3.66 -10.91
CA LYS A 124 4.70 -5.11 -10.66
C LYS A 124 4.17 -5.42 -9.26
N PRO A 125 3.37 -6.49 -9.08
CA PRO A 125 2.93 -6.91 -7.75
C PRO A 125 4.11 -7.43 -6.93
N LEU A 126 4.15 -7.04 -5.66
CA LEU A 126 5.20 -7.40 -4.70
C LEU A 126 4.60 -8.04 -3.43
N CYS A 127 3.46 -7.54 -2.96
CA CYS A 127 2.66 -8.17 -1.91
C CYS A 127 1.24 -8.40 -2.44
N GLU A 128 0.84 -9.66 -2.46
CA GLU A 128 -0.44 -10.15 -3.01
C GLU A 128 -1.38 -10.57 -1.88
N ASP A 129 -2.64 -10.85 -2.23
CA ASP A 129 -3.62 -11.56 -1.40
C ASP A 129 -3.85 -12.97 -1.96
N PHE A 130 -4.69 -13.83 -1.38
CA PHE A 130 -4.95 -15.17 -1.94
C PHE A 130 -6.10 -15.23 -2.92
N GLY A 131 -6.88 -14.17 -3.14
CA GLY A 131 -8.03 -14.19 -4.03
C GLY A 131 -9.24 -14.89 -3.42
N TYR A 132 -10.27 -15.14 -4.25
CA TYR A 132 -11.51 -15.74 -3.80
C TYR A 132 -11.47 -17.28 -3.69
N TYR A 133 -11.57 -17.77 -2.46
CA TYR A 133 -11.83 -19.18 -2.14
C TYR A 133 -12.88 -19.37 -1.03
N GLY A 134 -13.74 -18.36 -0.85
CA GLY A 134 -14.64 -18.20 0.30
C GLY A 134 -14.17 -17.05 1.18
N ARG A 135 -14.59 -17.06 2.45
CA ARG A 135 -14.16 -16.06 3.43
C ARG A 135 -12.81 -16.45 4.04
N GLY A 136 -11.75 -15.74 3.66
CA GLY A 136 -10.38 -15.91 4.12
C GLY A 136 -10.16 -15.45 5.57
N PRO A 137 -9.32 -16.18 6.35
CA PRO A 137 -8.96 -15.79 7.70
C PRO A 137 -7.92 -14.67 7.73
N ALA A 138 -7.79 -13.97 8.86
CA ALA A 138 -6.84 -12.87 9.04
C ALA A 138 -5.38 -13.25 8.70
N ALA A 139 -4.99 -14.49 8.97
CA ALA A 139 -3.68 -15.03 8.66
C ALA A 139 -3.32 -15.02 7.17
N ASP A 140 -4.30 -14.94 6.28
CA ASP A 140 -4.09 -14.96 4.83
C ASP A 140 -3.84 -13.56 4.25
N HIS A 141 -3.85 -12.50 5.06
CA HIS A 141 -3.71 -11.12 4.58
C HIS A 141 -2.48 -10.42 5.17
N ASN A 142 -2.01 -9.36 4.49
CA ASN A 142 -0.88 -8.53 4.94
C ASN A 142 -1.26 -7.60 6.10
N ARG A 143 -1.56 -8.17 7.25
CA ARG A 143 -2.03 -7.47 8.46
C ARG A 143 -1.48 -8.11 9.73
N VAL A 144 -1.70 -7.42 10.84
CA VAL A 144 -1.58 -8.02 12.18
C VAL A 144 -2.78 -8.93 12.42
N ASP A 145 -2.50 -10.17 12.82
CA ASP A 145 -3.48 -11.19 13.18
C ASP A 145 -3.36 -11.53 14.66
N ARG A 146 -4.44 -11.33 15.42
CA ARG A 146 -4.47 -11.58 16.87
C ARG A 146 -5.02 -12.98 17.21
N GLY A 147 -5.13 -13.87 16.23
CA GLY A 147 -5.71 -15.21 16.40
C GLY A 147 -7.22 -15.22 16.65
N GLN A 148 -7.87 -14.07 16.55
CA GLN A 148 -9.31 -13.90 16.71
C GLN A 148 -9.83 -12.87 15.72
N GLN A 149 -11.09 -13.01 15.33
CA GLN A 149 -11.74 -12.04 14.44
C GLN A 149 -11.85 -10.69 15.15
N ASP A 150 -11.31 -9.64 14.52
CA ASP A 150 -11.47 -8.28 15.01
C ASP A 150 -12.93 -7.82 14.92
N LYS A 151 -13.36 -7.06 15.92
CA LYS A 151 -14.68 -6.43 15.93
C LYS A 151 -14.57 -5.05 15.28
N GLY A 152 -15.43 -4.79 14.30
CA GLY A 152 -15.48 -3.50 13.62
C GLY A 152 -14.56 -3.41 12.41
N ALA A 153 -14.41 -2.21 11.88
CA ALA A 153 -13.57 -1.87 10.75
C ALA A 153 -12.39 -1.01 11.19
N ALA A 154 -11.30 -1.04 10.44
CA ALA A 154 -10.17 -0.16 10.65
C ALA A 154 -10.61 1.30 10.41
N GLU A 155 -10.22 2.20 11.30
CA GLU A 155 -10.53 3.61 11.19
C GLU A 155 -9.28 4.39 10.79
N ILE A 156 -9.39 5.22 9.75
CA ILE A 156 -8.34 6.16 9.38
C ILE A 156 -8.39 7.35 10.34
N LYS A 157 -7.36 7.46 11.20
CA LYS A 157 -7.23 8.52 12.19
C LYS A 157 -6.55 9.77 11.62
N GLU A 158 -5.71 9.58 10.62
CA GLU A 158 -4.96 10.67 9.98
C GLU A 158 -4.54 10.26 8.58
N PHE A 159 -4.69 11.17 7.62
CA PHE A 159 -4.20 11.01 6.26
C PHE A 159 -3.66 12.36 5.78
N ALA A 160 -2.45 12.36 5.25
CA ALA A 160 -1.83 13.52 4.65
C ALA A 160 -1.19 13.09 3.32
N GLY A 161 -1.84 13.43 2.21
CA GLY A 161 -1.30 13.21 0.86
C GLY A 161 -0.37 14.36 0.45
N GLY A 162 0.77 14.02 -0.17
CA GLY A 162 1.77 14.98 -0.64
C GLY A 162 2.46 14.54 -1.93
N GLY A 163 3.16 15.48 -2.58
CA GLY A 163 3.89 15.22 -3.83
C GLY A 163 5.10 14.30 -3.63
N GLU A 164 5.81 14.47 -2.52
CA GLU A 164 7.06 13.78 -2.22
C GLU A 164 6.95 12.79 -1.06
N ALA A 165 5.93 12.92 -0.21
CA ALA A 165 5.60 11.89 0.77
C ALA A 165 4.13 11.94 1.19
N ASP A 166 3.58 10.77 1.51
CA ASP A 166 2.29 10.64 2.19
C ASP A 166 2.46 10.09 3.61
N TYR A 167 1.54 10.44 4.49
CA TYR A 167 1.39 9.83 5.80
C TYR A 167 -0.03 9.31 6.01
N LEU A 168 -0.12 8.18 6.71
CA LEU A 168 -1.35 7.53 7.09
C LEU A 168 -1.22 6.98 8.51
N ARG A 169 -2.29 7.09 9.30
CA ARG A 169 -2.48 6.36 10.55
C ARG A 169 -3.86 5.73 10.59
N SER A 170 -3.92 4.44 10.81
CA SER A 170 -5.14 3.69 11.06
C SER A 170 -5.10 2.94 12.38
N GLU A 171 -6.28 2.63 12.90
CA GLU A 171 -6.45 1.85 14.13
C GLU A 171 -7.49 0.75 13.92
N LEU A 172 -7.18 -0.45 14.42
CA LEU A 172 -8.11 -1.57 14.44
C LEU A 172 -7.91 -2.37 15.72
N ALA A 173 -8.96 -2.52 16.52
CA ALA A 173 -9.10 -3.53 17.59
C ALA A 173 -7.79 -3.85 18.38
N GLY A 174 -7.15 -2.82 18.96
CA GLY A 174 -5.97 -3.01 19.82
C GLY A 174 -4.63 -3.03 19.09
N TRP A 175 -4.56 -2.65 17.82
CA TRP A 175 -3.32 -2.33 17.11
C TRP A 175 -3.49 -1.12 16.19
N GLN A 176 -2.37 -0.48 15.88
CA GLN A 176 -2.31 0.71 15.02
C GLN A 176 -1.31 0.47 13.89
N ARG A 177 -1.65 0.96 12.70
CA ARG A 177 -0.77 0.98 11.53
C ARG A 177 -0.47 2.41 11.15
N GLN A 178 0.80 2.70 10.92
CA GLN A 178 1.25 3.95 10.34
C GLN A 178 2.07 3.65 9.10
N ILE A 179 1.85 4.42 8.04
CA ILE A 179 2.60 4.29 6.79
C ILE A 179 3.13 5.66 6.41
N LEU A 180 4.44 5.73 6.18
CA LEU A 180 5.07 6.82 5.45
C LEU A 180 5.40 6.29 4.06
N PHE A 181 4.85 6.92 3.02
CA PHE A 181 5.17 6.58 1.64
C PHE A 181 6.07 7.68 1.07
N VAL A 182 7.32 7.36 0.78
CA VAL A 182 8.32 8.30 0.23
C VAL A 182 8.36 8.13 -1.28
N LYS A 183 8.27 9.25 -2.00
CA LYS A 183 8.14 9.28 -3.47
C LYS A 183 9.34 10.01 -4.07
N ASP A 184 10.05 9.36 -4.97
CA ASP A 184 10.98 10.09 -5.83
C ASP A 184 10.20 10.83 -6.92
N LYS A 185 10.77 11.90 -7.47
CA LYS A 185 10.21 12.59 -8.64
C LYS A 185 10.48 11.81 -9.92
N ASP A 186 11.60 11.10 -9.97
CA ASP A 186 11.95 10.18 -11.05
C ASP A 186 11.32 8.81 -10.77
N CYS A 187 10.57 8.29 -11.74
CA CYS A 187 9.92 6.99 -11.61
C CYS A 187 10.89 5.81 -11.50
N SER A 188 12.13 5.97 -11.96
CA SER A 188 13.21 5.00 -11.77
C SER A 188 13.88 5.10 -10.39
N GLY A 189 13.64 6.19 -9.67
CA GLY A 189 14.23 6.50 -8.38
C GLY A 189 13.57 5.82 -7.17
N PRO A 190 14.11 6.02 -5.96
CA PRO A 190 13.63 5.42 -4.72
C PRO A 190 12.19 5.81 -4.37
N THR A 191 11.25 4.90 -4.55
CA THR A 191 9.85 5.07 -4.14
C THR A 191 9.44 3.89 -3.26
N TYR A 192 9.24 4.12 -1.97
CA TYR A 192 9.21 3.05 -0.96
C TYR A 192 8.33 3.42 0.25
N PHE A 193 7.99 2.41 1.05
CA PHE A 193 7.15 2.56 2.23
C PHE A 193 7.95 2.30 3.50
N VAL A 194 7.68 3.06 4.55
CA VAL A 194 8.00 2.68 5.93
C VAL A 194 6.69 2.35 6.61
N VAL A 195 6.53 1.10 7.03
CA VAL A 195 5.33 0.60 7.69
C VAL A 195 5.66 0.37 9.16
N ARG A 196 4.81 0.89 10.04
CA ARG A 196 4.86 0.69 11.48
C ARG A 196 3.56 0.08 11.94
N ASP A 197 3.64 -1.09 12.58
CA ASP A 197 2.54 -1.71 13.28
C ASP A 197 2.85 -1.77 14.77
N THR A 198 1.99 -1.21 15.61
CA THR A 198 2.14 -1.22 17.07
C THR A 198 0.94 -1.88 17.72
N LEU A 199 1.20 -2.89 18.55
CA LEU A 199 0.19 -3.51 19.40
C LEU A 199 -0.03 -2.64 20.64
N ASN A 200 -1.30 -2.36 20.95
CA ASN A 200 -1.73 -1.62 22.14
C ASN A 200 -2.55 -2.52 23.07
N ASN A 201 -2.21 -3.80 23.13
CA ASN A 201 -2.99 -4.82 23.82
C ASN A 201 -2.09 -5.84 24.53
N ASP A 202 -2.69 -6.57 25.47
CA ASP A 202 -2.02 -7.54 26.34
C ASP A 202 -1.90 -8.95 25.73
N GLU A 203 -2.28 -9.13 24.47
CA GLU A 203 -2.27 -10.43 23.79
C GLU A 203 -1.15 -10.51 22.74
N PRO A 204 -0.56 -11.69 22.51
CA PRO A 204 0.36 -11.88 21.40
C PRO A 204 -0.37 -11.76 20.05
N ALA A 205 0.39 -11.54 18.99
CA ALA A 205 -0.14 -11.50 17.63
C ALA A 205 0.87 -12.08 16.63
N ASP A 206 0.41 -12.38 15.43
CA ASP A 206 1.24 -12.68 14.28
C ASP A 206 1.24 -11.48 13.32
N TRP A 207 2.41 -11.13 12.82
CA TRP A 207 2.57 -10.16 11.73
C TRP A 207 3.04 -10.89 10.49
N ARG A 208 2.30 -10.77 9.39
CA ARG A 208 2.60 -11.46 8.12
C ARG A 208 2.73 -10.46 6.98
N LEU A 209 3.70 -10.74 6.12
CA LEU A 209 3.86 -10.11 4.82
C LEU A 209 3.94 -11.21 3.76
N TRP A 210 2.84 -11.46 3.07
CA TRP A 210 2.72 -12.34 1.90
C TRP A 210 3.32 -11.68 0.67
N LEU A 211 4.18 -12.44 -0.01
CA LEU A 211 5.09 -11.93 -1.04
C LEU A 211 4.83 -12.66 -2.36
N ALA A 212 4.88 -11.89 -3.45
CA ALA A 212 4.80 -12.38 -4.82
C ALA A 212 6.13 -13.05 -5.24
N THR A 213 6.47 -14.18 -4.60
CA THR A 213 7.76 -14.86 -4.76
C THR A 213 7.63 -16.38 -4.87
N ASP A 214 8.50 -16.95 -5.70
CA ASP A 214 8.66 -18.40 -5.84
C ASP A 214 9.81 -18.98 -5.00
N VAL A 215 10.55 -18.11 -4.29
CA VAL A 215 11.72 -18.45 -3.49
C VAL A 215 11.42 -18.15 -2.02
N SER A 216 11.84 -19.05 -1.12
CA SER A 216 11.70 -18.80 0.32
C SER A 216 12.57 -17.61 0.74
N PRO A 217 11.99 -16.56 1.35
CA PRO A 217 12.77 -15.44 1.87
C PRO A 217 13.81 -15.88 2.91
N ALA A 218 14.89 -15.11 3.03
CA ALA A 218 15.80 -15.24 4.16
C ALA A 218 15.11 -14.78 5.46
N THR A 219 15.56 -15.28 6.61
CA THR A 219 14.99 -14.99 7.93
C THR A 219 15.92 -14.23 8.86
N ASN A 220 17.05 -13.70 8.34
CA ASN A 220 17.92 -12.85 9.13
C ASN A 220 17.39 -11.40 9.15
N SER A 221 16.66 -11.03 10.19
CA SER A 221 16.10 -9.68 10.36
C SER A 221 17.13 -8.58 10.67
N SER A 222 18.39 -8.94 10.95
CA SER A 222 19.44 -7.94 11.22
C SER A 222 19.93 -7.23 9.95
N GLU A 223 19.75 -7.86 8.79
CA GLU A 223 20.16 -7.40 7.46
C GLU A 223 18.95 -7.13 6.55
N PRO A 224 19.11 -6.38 5.46
CA PRO A 224 18.06 -6.27 4.44
C PRO A 224 17.75 -7.62 3.80
N ILE A 225 16.47 -8.02 3.81
CA ILE A 225 16.00 -9.23 3.16
C ILE A 225 15.54 -8.86 1.76
N ARG A 226 16.34 -9.21 0.75
CA ARG A 226 15.94 -9.08 -0.65
C ARG A 226 15.09 -10.28 -1.05
N VAL A 227 13.80 -10.06 -1.20
CA VAL A 227 12.83 -11.05 -1.68
C VAL A 227 12.81 -11.03 -3.20
N GLN A 228 13.10 -12.18 -3.82
CA GLN A 228 13.08 -12.30 -5.28
C GLN A 228 11.64 -12.27 -5.80
N GLY A 229 11.20 -11.20 -6.44
CA GLY A 229 9.84 -11.10 -6.97
C GLY A 229 9.67 -11.78 -8.32
N ARG A 230 8.44 -12.21 -8.64
CA ARG A 230 8.10 -12.98 -9.85
C ARG A 230 8.27 -12.24 -11.17
N PHE A 231 8.21 -10.91 -11.16
CA PHE A 231 7.96 -10.12 -12.38
C PHE A 231 9.06 -9.12 -12.74
N GLY A 232 10.32 -9.43 -12.40
CA GLY A 232 11.48 -8.58 -12.72
C GLY A 232 11.78 -7.48 -11.70
N VAL A 233 10.99 -7.43 -10.62
CA VAL A 233 11.12 -6.48 -9.51
C VAL A 233 11.15 -7.28 -8.22
N ASP A 234 12.14 -7.01 -7.38
CA ASP A 234 12.32 -7.55 -6.04
C ASP A 234 11.78 -6.58 -4.99
N LEU A 235 11.59 -7.08 -3.77
CA LEU A 235 11.30 -6.26 -2.61
C LEU A 235 12.42 -6.42 -1.58
N ALA A 236 13.13 -5.34 -1.25
CA ALA A 236 13.93 -5.31 -0.05
C ALA A 236 13.05 -4.98 1.16
N VAL A 237 13.07 -5.88 2.14
CA VAL A 237 12.43 -5.70 3.44
C VAL A 237 13.53 -5.47 4.48
N TYR A 238 13.52 -4.31 5.14
CA TYR A 238 14.49 -4.01 6.20
C TYR A 238 13.76 -3.65 7.50
N PHE A 239 13.94 -4.48 8.52
CA PHE A 239 13.32 -4.26 9.82
C PHE A 239 14.13 -3.26 10.66
N LEU A 240 13.50 -2.15 11.04
CA LEU A 240 14.07 -1.16 11.98
C LEU A 240 13.83 -1.56 13.43
N GLU A 241 12.70 -2.22 13.69
CA GLU A 241 12.23 -2.67 15.00
C GLU A 241 11.42 -3.95 14.80
N THR A 242 11.65 -4.95 15.64
CA THR A 242 10.80 -6.16 15.71
C THR A 242 10.30 -6.46 17.11
N SER A 243 10.72 -5.68 18.13
CA SER A 243 10.44 -5.94 19.55
C SER A 243 10.68 -7.40 19.97
N ASP A 244 11.85 -7.94 19.57
CA ASP A 244 12.28 -9.33 19.74
C ASP A 244 11.35 -10.38 19.11
N GLY A 245 10.53 -10.00 18.14
CA GLY A 245 9.74 -10.93 17.36
C GLY A 245 10.62 -11.94 16.62
N VAL A 246 10.22 -13.21 16.65
CA VAL A 246 10.97 -14.29 16.00
C VAL A 246 10.56 -14.35 14.53
N LEU A 247 11.52 -14.04 13.64
CA LEU A 247 11.28 -14.06 12.20
C LEU A 247 11.35 -15.49 11.65
N SER A 248 10.35 -15.84 10.86
CA SER A 248 10.23 -17.11 10.16
C SER A 248 9.58 -16.89 8.79
N THR A 249 9.39 -17.97 8.03
CA THR A 249 8.66 -17.95 6.76
C THR A 249 7.55 -18.98 6.78
N GLU A 250 6.43 -18.66 6.15
CA GLU A 250 5.35 -19.60 5.90
C GLU A 250 5.16 -19.79 4.39
N THR A 251 4.60 -20.92 3.98
CA THR A 251 4.12 -21.14 2.60
C THR A 251 2.69 -21.61 2.66
N LEU A 252 1.81 -20.94 1.95
CA LEU A 252 0.40 -21.31 1.85
C LEU A 252 -0.02 -21.47 0.40
N GLU A 253 -0.97 -22.38 0.21
CA GLU A 253 -1.67 -22.59 -1.05
C GLU A 253 -3.17 -22.43 -0.82
N ARG A 254 -3.83 -21.72 -1.72
CA ARG A 254 -5.28 -21.58 -1.77
C ARG A 254 -5.79 -21.90 -3.17
N LYS A 255 -6.89 -22.64 -3.25
CA LYS A 255 -7.54 -22.96 -4.51
C LYS A 255 -8.65 -21.96 -4.77
N ASN A 256 -8.40 -21.04 -5.67
CA ASN A 256 -9.38 -20.06 -6.12
C ASN A 256 -10.27 -20.66 -7.19
N GLY A 257 -11.56 -20.35 -7.15
CA GLY A 257 -12.50 -20.79 -8.16
C GLY A 257 -13.80 -20.02 -8.13
N ALA A 258 -14.26 -19.60 -9.32
CA ALA A 258 -15.58 -19.04 -9.54
C ALA A 258 -16.44 -19.98 -10.38
N SER A 259 -17.76 -19.84 -10.28
CA SER A 259 -18.66 -20.44 -11.25
C SER A 259 -18.32 -19.95 -12.66
N GLY A 260 -18.02 -20.88 -13.57
CA GLY A 260 -17.69 -20.57 -14.96
C GLY A 260 -16.21 -20.26 -15.25
N PHE A 261 -15.32 -20.35 -14.27
CA PHE A 261 -13.87 -20.18 -14.46
C PHE A 261 -13.09 -21.44 -14.01
N THR A 262 -12.00 -21.74 -14.71
CA THR A 262 -11.08 -22.81 -14.28
C THR A 262 -10.41 -22.43 -12.97
N SER A 263 -10.50 -23.30 -11.97
CA SER A 263 -9.83 -23.06 -10.69
C SER A 263 -8.32 -22.91 -10.87
N GLN A 264 -7.72 -22.03 -10.08
CA GLN A 264 -6.29 -21.77 -10.05
C GLN A 264 -5.76 -21.88 -8.62
N ILE A 265 -4.48 -22.20 -8.46
CA ILE A 265 -3.83 -22.30 -7.16
C ILE A 265 -3.00 -21.04 -6.95
N ALA A 266 -3.36 -20.24 -5.95
CA ALA A 266 -2.52 -19.17 -5.43
C ALA A 266 -1.56 -19.79 -4.42
N LYS A 267 -0.26 -19.80 -4.75
CA LYS A 267 0.81 -20.22 -3.84
C LYS A 267 1.62 -19.00 -3.45
N GLN A 268 1.75 -18.72 -2.17
CA GLN A 268 2.51 -17.58 -1.69
C GLN A 268 3.41 -17.96 -0.52
N ARG A 269 4.41 -17.12 -0.28
CA ARG A 269 5.36 -17.26 0.83
C ARG A 269 5.38 -15.96 1.61
N SER A 270 5.57 -16.07 2.91
CA SER A 270 5.59 -14.88 3.78
C SER A 270 6.90 -14.69 4.51
N LEU A 271 7.12 -13.46 4.94
CA LEU A 271 7.83 -13.18 6.18
C LEU A 271 6.80 -13.17 7.32
N HIS A 272 7.11 -13.88 8.40
CA HIS A 272 6.21 -14.06 9.54
C HIS A 272 6.94 -13.77 10.85
N LEU A 273 6.47 -12.77 11.60
CA LEU A 273 6.94 -12.45 12.94
C LEU A 273 5.86 -12.87 13.95
N ARG A 274 6.27 -13.64 14.97
CA ARG A 274 5.47 -13.82 16.17
C ARG A 274 5.76 -12.71 17.17
N LEU A 275 4.74 -11.93 17.49
CA LEU A 275 4.83 -10.75 18.34
C LEU A 275 4.42 -11.06 19.77
N LYS A 276 5.14 -10.46 20.71
CA LYS A 276 4.76 -10.38 22.13
C LYS A 276 3.68 -9.30 22.30
N PRO A 277 2.92 -9.31 23.41
CA PRO A 277 2.08 -8.17 23.80
C PRO A 277 2.84 -6.85 23.73
N HIS A 278 2.17 -5.77 23.35
CA HIS A 278 2.74 -4.41 23.21
C HIS A 278 3.93 -4.27 22.24
N ALA A 279 4.18 -5.28 21.39
CA ALA A 279 5.27 -5.23 20.42
C ALA A 279 5.02 -4.18 19.32
N THR A 280 6.12 -3.67 18.77
CA THR A 280 6.12 -2.86 17.55
C THR A 280 6.93 -3.57 16.46
N VAL A 281 6.45 -3.48 15.23
CA VAL A 281 7.22 -3.81 14.03
C VAL A 281 7.35 -2.54 13.20
N VAL A 282 8.58 -2.18 12.82
CA VAL A 282 8.83 -1.13 11.83
C VAL A 282 9.66 -1.73 10.70
N ALA A 283 9.16 -1.65 9.48
CA ALA A 283 9.81 -2.21 8.30
C ALA A 283 9.81 -1.23 7.13
N VAL A 284 10.93 -1.19 6.40
CA VAL A 284 11.01 -0.55 5.09
C VAL A 284 10.64 -1.58 4.03
N LEU A 285 9.74 -1.22 3.13
CA LEU A 285 9.35 -1.99 1.94
C LEU A 285 9.82 -1.23 0.70
N TYR A 286 10.94 -1.67 0.13
CA TYR A 286 11.63 -0.97 -0.95
C TYR A 286 11.64 -1.81 -2.24
N PRO A 287 10.86 -1.43 -3.28
CA PRO A 287 10.92 -2.04 -4.61
C PRO A 287 12.29 -1.86 -5.29
N ILE A 288 12.84 -2.91 -5.88
CA ILE A 288 14.17 -2.90 -6.53
C ILE A 288 14.06 -3.64 -7.87
N LEU A 289 14.54 -3.07 -8.97
CA LEU A 289 14.66 -3.84 -10.23
C LEU A 289 15.67 -4.98 -10.06
N HIS A 290 15.45 -6.14 -10.68
CA HIS A 290 16.39 -7.28 -10.58
C HIS A 290 17.85 -6.89 -10.86
N SER A 291 18.06 -5.97 -11.81
CA SER A 291 19.38 -5.47 -12.20
C SER A 291 20.02 -4.48 -11.21
N GLN A 292 19.26 -3.92 -10.27
CA GLN A 292 19.76 -2.94 -9.31
C GLN A 292 20.39 -3.64 -8.09
N PRO A 293 21.47 -3.06 -7.51
CA PRO A 293 21.99 -3.53 -6.24
C PRO A 293 21.02 -3.22 -5.09
N THR A 294 21.06 -4.03 -4.04
CA THR A 294 20.33 -3.73 -2.80
C THR A 294 20.91 -2.45 -2.17
N PRO A 295 20.08 -1.45 -1.81
CA PRO A 295 20.54 -0.29 -1.06
C PRO A 295 21.18 -0.68 0.28
N HIS A 296 22.02 0.19 0.81
CA HIS A 296 22.52 0.07 2.17
C HIS A 296 21.56 0.77 3.14
N PHE A 297 21.17 0.08 4.21
CA PHE A 297 20.22 0.59 5.20
C PHE A 297 20.90 0.76 6.55
N THR A 298 20.70 1.89 7.20
CA THR A 298 21.20 2.16 8.55
C THR A 298 20.06 2.62 9.44
N ARG A 299 19.82 1.91 10.55
CA ARG A 299 18.85 2.32 11.58
C ARG A 299 19.28 3.63 12.22
N LEU A 300 18.34 4.54 12.39
CA LEU A 300 18.49 5.80 13.11
C LEU A 300 17.45 5.88 14.23
N ALA A 301 17.63 6.83 15.15
CA ALA A 301 16.62 7.19 16.15
C ALA A 301 16.02 5.99 16.92
N ASN A 302 16.83 4.99 17.27
CA ASN A 302 16.38 3.76 17.94
C ASN A 302 15.23 3.05 17.20
N GLY A 303 15.30 2.95 15.87
CA GLY A 303 14.35 2.17 15.07
C GLY A 303 13.15 2.98 14.54
N THR A 304 13.03 4.26 14.88
CA THR A 304 11.99 5.16 14.31
C THR A 304 12.50 5.94 13.10
N GLY A 305 13.75 5.76 12.70
CA GLY A 305 14.29 6.35 11.48
C GLY A 305 15.22 5.40 10.73
N VAL A 306 15.44 5.71 9.45
CA VAL A 306 16.33 4.95 8.58
C VAL A 306 17.06 5.88 7.62
N LYS A 307 18.35 5.63 7.43
CA LYS A 307 19.12 6.12 6.28
C LYS A 307 19.18 5.02 5.22
N ILE A 308 18.88 5.36 3.97
CA ILE A 308 18.94 4.45 2.83
C ILE A 308 19.91 5.05 1.80
N GLU A 309 20.94 4.31 1.44
CA GLU A 309 21.95 4.74 0.46
C GLU A 309 21.85 3.86 -0.78
N SER A 310 21.61 4.46 -1.93
CA SER A 310 21.44 3.79 -3.21
C SER A 310 22.26 4.48 -4.31
N ALA A 311 22.19 3.95 -5.53
CA ALA A 311 22.80 4.58 -6.70
C ALA A 311 22.21 5.98 -7.01
N PHE A 312 21.03 6.30 -6.47
CA PHE A 312 20.34 7.57 -6.70
C PHE A 312 20.73 8.66 -5.70
N GLY A 313 21.34 8.29 -4.57
CA GLY A 313 21.67 9.19 -3.48
C GLY A 313 21.33 8.61 -2.11
N ALA A 314 21.00 9.48 -1.16
CA ALA A 314 20.69 9.09 0.21
C ALA A 314 19.32 9.60 0.65
N ASP A 315 18.56 8.75 1.33
CA ASP A 315 17.25 9.07 1.88
C ASP A 315 17.32 8.93 3.41
N TYR A 316 16.69 9.83 4.14
CA TYR A 316 16.47 9.74 5.57
C TYR A 316 14.98 9.77 5.80
N ALA A 317 14.39 8.70 6.32
CA ALA A 317 12.96 8.63 6.61
C ALA A 317 12.74 8.44 8.11
N PHE A 318 11.72 9.12 8.64
CA PHE A 318 11.35 9.14 10.05
C PHE A 318 9.87 8.77 10.21
N LEU A 319 9.57 7.81 11.08
CA LEU A 319 8.22 7.36 11.38
C LEU A 319 8.09 6.94 12.86
N GLY A 320 7.55 7.84 13.67
CA GLY A 320 7.24 7.62 15.08
C GLY A 320 5.75 7.30 15.30
N LEU A 321 5.44 6.64 16.42
CA LEU A 321 4.06 6.58 16.93
C LEU A 321 3.62 7.98 17.38
N ASP A 322 4.42 8.54 18.28
CA ASP A 322 4.34 9.90 18.78
C ASP A 322 5.44 10.78 18.16
N PRO A 323 5.29 12.11 18.22
CA PRO A 323 6.39 13.01 17.86
C PRO A 323 7.64 12.72 18.69
N PHE A 324 8.79 12.68 18.04
CA PHE A 324 10.09 12.47 18.67
C PHE A 324 11.11 13.47 18.16
N GLU A 325 12.21 13.59 18.90
CA GLU A 325 13.36 14.39 18.52
C GLU A 325 14.52 13.50 18.10
N PHE A 326 15.21 13.90 17.03
CA PHE A 326 16.42 13.27 16.56
C PHE A 326 17.41 14.33 16.11
N LYS A 327 18.68 14.16 16.47
CA LYS A 327 19.76 15.04 16.03
C LYS A 327 21.03 14.24 15.83
N GLN A 328 21.57 14.28 14.63
CA GLN A 328 22.84 13.65 14.29
C GLN A 328 23.45 14.38 13.09
N ASP A 329 24.74 14.72 13.19
CA ASP A 329 25.50 15.40 12.14
C ASP A 329 24.78 16.66 11.62
N LEU A 330 24.36 16.62 10.35
CA LEU A 330 23.70 17.71 9.63
C LEU A 330 22.17 17.67 9.73
N ILE A 331 21.61 16.72 10.48
CA ILE A 331 20.18 16.48 10.57
C ILE A 331 19.67 16.82 11.97
N ALA A 332 18.59 17.58 12.02
CA ALA A 332 17.73 17.67 13.19
C ALA A 332 16.27 17.44 12.76
N PHE A 333 15.54 16.65 13.53
CA PHE A 333 14.14 16.35 13.27
C PHE A 333 13.38 16.42 14.59
N ARG A 334 12.21 17.06 14.54
CA ARG A 334 11.22 17.05 15.61
C ARG A 334 9.85 16.87 14.98
N GLY A 335 9.25 15.71 15.15
CA GLY A 335 7.95 15.42 14.55
C GLY A 335 7.64 13.95 14.57
N ARG A 336 6.56 13.57 13.87
CA ARG A 336 6.15 12.16 13.79
C ARG A 336 6.57 11.51 12.47
N SER A 337 6.43 12.23 11.37
CA SER A 337 6.70 11.68 10.04
C SER A 337 7.38 12.69 9.11
N GLY A 338 8.35 12.23 8.33
CA GLY A 338 9.01 13.04 7.32
C GLY A 338 10.14 12.30 6.62
N ALA A 339 10.61 12.89 5.52
CA ALA A 339 11.74 12.38 4.76
C ALA A 339 12.68 13.49 4.26
N ILE A 340 13.96 13.17 4.11
CA ILE A 340 14.97 13.96 3.42
C ILE A 340 15.50 13.10 2.28
N GLN A 341 15.36 13.56 1.03
CA GLN A 341 15.91 12.90 -0.15
C GLN A 341 17.05 13.75 -0.70
N VAL A 342 18.27 13.23 -0.64
CA VAL A 342 19.47 13.88 -1.16
C VAL A 342 19.79 13.23 -2.50
N ARG A 343 19.72 14.02 -3.57
CA ARG A 343 20.03 13.60 -4.95
C ARG A 343 21.17 14.47 -5.50
N PRO A 344 21.85 14.05 -6.60
CA PRO A 344 22.82 14.90 -7.29
C PRO A 344 22.24 16.25 -7.73
N ALA A 345 20.95 16.30 -8.06
CA ALA A 345 20.24 17.51 -8.49
C ALA A 345 19.84 18.44 -7.33
N GLY A 346 19.88 17.97 -6.08
CA GLY A 346 19.52 18.76 -4.91
C GLY A 346 18.91 17.93 -3.78
N THR A 347 18.61 18.61 -2.67
CA THR A 347 17.96 18.02 -1.50
C THR A 347 16.50 18.43 -1.44
N GLN A 348 15.63 17.44 -1.23
CA GLN A 348 14.22 17.62 -0.93
C GLN A 348 13.97 17.25 0.54
N MET A 349 13.30 18.12 1.29
CA MET A 349 12.82 17.83 2.64
C MET A 349 11.30 17.81 2.63
N THR A 350 10.69 16.88 3.35
CA THR A 350 9.23 16.73 3.43
C THR A 350 8.83 16.37 4.85
N LEU A 351 7.84 17.10 5.38
CA LEU A 351 7.16 16.79 6.63
C LEU A 351 5.70 16.44 6.29
N ALA A 352 5.34 15.17 6.38
CA ALA A 352 3.98 14.74 6.04
C ALA A 352 2.97 15.10 7.15
N THR A 353 3.44 15.29 8.38
CA THR A 353 2.67 15.77 9.53
C THR A 353 3.31 17.01 10.14
N GLU A 354 2.64 17.63 11.13
CA GLU A 354 3.21 18.71 11.93
C GLU A 354 4.61 18.35 12.47
N GLY A 355 5.54 19.32 12.40
CA GLY A 355 6.89 19.16 12.89
C GLY A 355 7.89 20.16 12.31
N GLN A 356 9.16 19.89 12.57
CA GLN A 356 10.30 20.64 12.08
C GLN A 356 11.41 19.68 11.63
N MET A 357 12.06 20.00 10.53
CA MET A 357 13.16 19.24 9.96
C MET A 357 14.25 20.20 9.52
N GLN A 358 15.50 19.87 9.81
CA GLN A 358 16.67 20.59 9.36
C GLN A 358 17.61 19.63 8.65
N PHE A 359 18.14 20.08 7.51
CA PHE A 359 19.25 19.45 6.82
C PHE A 359 20.27 20.53 6.46
N GLN A 360 21.51 20.39 6.95
CA GLN A 360 22.55 21.41 6.81
C GLN A 360 22.06 22.78 7.33
N ASN A 361 22.02 23.79 6.45
CA ASN A 361 21.61 25.15 6.78
C ASN A 361 20.15 25.44 6.42
N HIS A 362 19.39 24.43 6.00
CA HIS A 362 17.99 24.57 5.60
C HIS A 362 17.06 23.99 6.66
N THR A 363 16.01 24.73 6.97
CA THR A 363 14.96 24.32 7.91
C THR A 363 13.62 24.32 7.19
N LEU A 364 12.87 23.24 7.37
CA LEU A 364 11.48 23.09 6.99
C LEU A 364 10.64 23.01 8.28
N VAL A 365 9.51 23.72 8.29
CA VAL A 365 8.50 23.64 9.36
C VAL A 365 7.16 23.33 8.71
N ASN A 366 6.43 22.39 9.27
CA ASN A 366 5.03 22.14 8.94
C ASN A 366 4.22 22.41 10.22
N GLU A 367 3.38 23.42 10.20
CA GLU A 367 2.55 23.82 11.36
C GLU A 367 1.25 23.01 11.48
N GLY A 368 1.08 21.98 10.63
CA GLY A 368 -0.13 21.17 10.56
C GLY A 368 -1.27 21.90 9.85
N ASN A 369 -1.99 21.17 8.99
CA ASN A 369 -3.25 21.72 8.48
C ASN A 369 -4.31 21.57 9.56
N LYS A 370 -4.90 22.68 10.03
CA LYS A 370 -6.19 22.68 10.75
C LYS A 370 -7.32 22.29 9.80
N ILE A 371 -7.31 21.07 9.26
CA ILE A 371 -8.43 20.58 8.44
C ILE A 371 -9.53 20.13 9.40
N LYS A 372 -10.44 21.07 9.74
CA LYS A 372 -11.80 20.68 10.12
C LYS A 372 -12.48 20.19 8.84
N THR A 373 -12.65 18.89 8.70
CA THR A 373 -13.59 18.33 7.73
C THR A 373 -15.00 18.50 8.26
N ASP A 374 -15.55 19.71 8.18
CA ASP A 374 -17.01 19.86 8.13
C ASP A 374 -17.44 19.53 6.70
N ARG A 375 -17.65 18.24 6.44
CA ARG A 375 -18.58 17.80 5.39
C ARG A 375 -19.77 17.16 6.09
N THR A 376 -20.56 17.98 6.77
CA THR A 376 -22.00 17.71 6.86
C THR A 376 -22.59 18.10 5.51
N GLY A 377 -22.93 17.11 4.69
CA GLY A 377 -23.75 17.28 3.50
C GLY A 377 -25.07 16.55 3.72
N ASP A 378 -26.15 17.32 3.65
CA ASP A 378 -27.56 16.92 3.75
C ASP A 378 -28.01 15.89 2.69
#